data_AF-Q2T6G5-F1
#
_entry.id   AF-Q2T6G5-F1
#
_cell.length_a   1.000
_cell.length_b   1.000
_cell.length_c   1.000
_cell.angle_alpha   90.00
_cell.angle_beta   90.00
_cell.angle_gamma   90.00
#
_symmetry.space_group_name_H-M   'P 1'
#
loop_
_entity.id
_entity.type
_entity.pdbx_description
1 polymer ?
#
loop_
_entity_poly.entity_id
_entity_poly.type
_entity_poly.pdbx_seq_one_letter_code
_entity_poly.pdbx_strand_id
1 'polypeptide(L)'
;MWVEIPDGSYSVPRHRGRGGIIVCERKREIDATVFWIARIATVKRQLVAAVEVDAFIPEMHRSRIPECDGRWVEPGVFRTKAYVHRNRHSRVLGAFIESGDSAWDVRGMS
;
A
#
# COMPACT_ATOMS: atom_id res chain seq x y z
N MET A 1 -7.02 -8.02 -4.19
CA MET A 1 -5.80 -7.38 -4.77
C MET A 1 -4.69 -7.51 -3.75
N TRP A 2 -3.45 -7.80 -4.19
CA TRP A 2 -2.30 -7.86 -3.29
C TRP A 2 -1.87 -6.46 -2.85
N VAL A 3 -1.91 -6.20 -1.55
CA VAL A 3 -1.54 -4.92 -0.93
C VAL A 3 -0.47 -5.13 0.12
N GLU A 4 0.43 -4.16 0.25
CA GLU A 4 1.46 -4.14 1.29
C GLU A 4 0.85 -3.62 2.60
N ILE A 5 1.18 -4.19 3.75
CA ILE A 5 0.77 -3.67 5.07
C ILE A 5 1.94 -3.74 6.06
N PRO A 6 1.94 -2.93 7.13
CA PRO A 6 2.94 -3.01 8.19
C PRO A 6 2.96 -4.39 8.86
N ASP A 7 4.17 -4.82 9.21
CA ASP A 7 4.46 -6.10 9.86
C ASP A 7 5.46 -5.92 11.01
N GLY A 8 5.30 -4.83 11.76
CA GLY A 8 6.22 -4.40 12.81
C GLY A 8 7.39 -3.57 12.30
N SER A 9 8.43 -3.45 13.11
CA SER A 9 9.60 -2.60 12.84
C SER A 9 10.91 -3.31 13.16
N TYR A 10 11.99 -2.87 12.53
CA TYR A 10 13.34 -3.34 12.80
C TYR A 10 14.32 -2.17 12.87
N SER A 11 15.42 -2.35 13.62
CA SER A 11 16.43 -1.32 13.84
C SER A 11 17.69 -1.61 13.05
N VAL A 12 18.19 -0.62 12.30
CA VAL A 12 19.45 -0.74 11.55
C VAL A 12 20.38 0.44 11.85
N PRO A 13 21.71 0.21 11.93
CA PRO A 13 22.68 1.28 12.06
C PRO A 13 22.74 2.10 10.78
N ARG A 14 22.74 3.43 10.89
CA ARG A 14 22.64 4.34 9.74
C ARG A 14 23.82 4.27 8.76
N HIS A 15 24.96 3.67 9.11
CA HIS A 15 26.10 3.46 8.22
C HIS A 15 27.14 2.54 8.88
N ARG A 16 27.50 1.37 8.33
CA ARG A 16 28.62 0.49 8.78
C ARG A 16 29.05 0.62 10.27
N GLY A 17 28.10 0.56 11.21
CA GLY A 17 28.35 0.69 12.66
C GLY A 17 28.69 2.09 13.21
N ARG A 18 28.75 3.16 12.40
CA ARG A 18 28.94 4.55 12.83
C ARG A 18 27.74 5.41 12.41
N GLY A 19 26.78 5.57 13.31
CA GLY A 19 25.61 6.43 13.14
C GLY A 19 24.45 6.01 14.05
N GLY A 20 23.51 6.92 14.30
CA GLY A 20 22.31 6.63 15.10
C GLY A 20 21.50 5.46 14.52
N ILE A 21 20.70 4.81 15.37
CA ILE A 21 19.79 3.74 14.97
C ILE A 21 18.61 4.35 14.20
N ILE A 22 18.32 3.82 13.02
CA ILE A 22 17.06 4.10 12.31
C ILE A 22 16.10 2.95 12.57
N VAL A 23 14.87 3.29 12.96
CA VAL A 23 13.75 2.35 12.98
C VAL A 23 13.13 2.32 11.58
N CYS A 24 13.14 1.15 10.96
CA CYS A 24 12.54 0.89 9.67
C CYS A 24 11.26 0.07 9.85
N GLU A 25 10.23 0.37 9.06
CA GLU A 25 9.00 -0.41 9.01
C GLU A 25 9.24 -1.70 8.23
N ARG A 26 8.88 -2.84 8.82
CA ARG A 26 8.76 -4.11 8.11
C ARG A 26 7.40 -4.16 7.45
N LYS A 27 7.34 -4.73 6.25
CA LYS A 27 6.13 -4.86 5.45
C LYS A 27 5.88 -6.30 5.03
N ARG A 28 4.62 -6.65 4.84
CA ARG A 28 4.18 -7.92 4.25
C ARG A 28 3.03 -7.70 3.28
N GLU A 29 2.79 -8.65 2.39
CA GLU A 29 1.69 -8.59 1.43
C GLU A 29 0.50 -9.42 1.92
N ILE A 30 -0.72 -8.94 1.66
CA ILE A 30 -1.96 -9.70 1.84
C ILE A 30 -2.86 -9.53 0.61
N ASP A 31 -3.73 -10.50 0.35
CA ASP A 31 -4.83 -10.30 -0.57
C ASP A 31 -5.98 -9.61 0.18
N ALA A 32 -6.39 -8.44 -0.31
CA ALA A 32 -7.39 -7.60 0.33
C ALA A 32 -8.37 -7.01 -0.68
N THR A 33 -9.56 -6.68 -0.18
CA THR A 33 -10.55 -5.90 -0.89
C THR A 33 -10.10 -4.44 -0.93
N VAL A 34 -10.05 -3.86 -2.14
CA VAL A 34 -9.65 -2.47 -2.37
C VAL A 34 -10.89 -1.66 -2.73
N PHE A 35 -11.01 -0.47 -2.15
CA PHE A 35 -12.15 0.44 -2.36
C PHE A 35 -11.77 1.69 -3.14
N TRP A 36 -10.51 2.10 -3.07
CA TRP A 36 -10.01 3.29 -3.76
C TRP A 36 -8.61 3.01 -4.29
N ILE A 37 -8.31 3.56 -5.46
CA ILE A 37 -6.99 3.47 -6.10
C ILE A 37 -6.57 4.87 -6.53
N ALA A 38 -5.33 5.26 -6.26
CA ALA A 38 -4.74 6.49 -6.78
C ALA A 38 -3.31 6.35 -7.26
N ARG A 39 -2.96 7.20 -8.22
CA ARG A 39 -1.59 7.33 -8.70
C ARG A 39 -0.76 8.01 -7.63
N ILE A 40 0.39 7.41 -7.34
CA ILE A 40 1.44 8.09 -6.59
C ILE A 40 2.08 9.09 -7.54
N ALA A 41 2.01 10.38 -7.21
CA ALA A 41 2.61 11.45 -8.02
C ALA A 41 4.13 11.27 -8.10
N THR A 42 4.62 10.70 -9.20
CA THR A 42 6.06 10.66 -9.50
C THR A 42 6.46 11.90 -10.30
N VAL A 43 7.60 12.48 -9.96
CA VAL A 43 8.12 13.76 -10.53
C VAL A 43 8.40 13.73 -12.05
N LYS A 44 8.22 12.59 -12.72
CA LYS A 44 8.26 12.41 -14.18
C LYS A 44 7.22 11.36 -14.57
N ARG A 45 6.84 11.28 -15.85
CA ARG A 45 6.07 10.18 -16.48
C ARG A 45 6.81 8.84 -16.38
N GLN A 46 7.19 8.44 -15.18
CA GLN A 46 7.78 7.15 -14.88
C GLN A 46 6.70 6.09 -14.90
N LEU A 47 7.13 4.87 -15.21
CA LEU A 47 6.33 3.67 -15.06
C LEU A 47 5.72 3.67 -13.65
N VAL A 48 4.39 3.57 -13.56
CA VAL A 48 3.71 3.44 -12.26
C VAL A 48 4.10 2.09 -11.67
N ALA A 49 5.06 2.10 -10.75
CA ALA A 49 5.53 0.87 -10.09
C ALA A 49 4.57 0.42 -8.98
N ALA A 50 3.88 1.38 -8.36
CA ALA A 50 2.90 1.19 -7.31
C ALA A 50 1.82 2.27 -7.36
N VAL A 51 0.64 1.92 -6.86
CA VAL A 51 -0.48 2.82 -6.64
C VAL A 51 -0.77 2.89 -5.14
N GLU A 52 -1.33 4.00 -4.70
CA GLU A 52 -1.92 4.10 -3.36
C GLU A 52 -3.33 3.51 -3.40
N VAL A 53 -3.73 2.81 -2.35
CA VAL A 53 -5.02 2.14 -2.25
C VAL A 53 -5.59 2.27 -0.85
N ASP A 54 -6.92 2.34 -0.75
CA ASP A 54 -7.63 2.12 0.51
C ASP A 54 -8.14 0.69 0.51
N ALA A 55 -7.63 -0.13 1.43
CA ALA A 55 -7.90 -1.56 1.46
C ALA A 55 -8.52 -1.98 2.80
N PHE A 56 -9.52 -2.87 2.74
CA PHE A 56 -10.05 -3.52 3.94
C PHE A 56 -9.03 -4.50 4.49
N ILE A 57 -8.62 -4.30 5.74
CA ILE A 57 -7.70 -5.19 6.44
C ILE A 57 -8.51 -6.11 7.36
N PRO A 58 -8.57 -7.42 7.10
CA PRO A 58 -9.20 -8.37 8.00
C PRO A 58 -8.60 -8.32 9.40
N GLU A 59 -9.39 -8.58 10.44
CA GLU A 59 -8.99 -8.45 11.84
C GLU A 59 -7.72 -9.26 12.18
N MET A 60 -7.61 -10.49 11.65
CA MET A 60 -6.42 -11.36 11.79
C MET A 60 -5.11 -10.73 11.29
N HIS A 61 -5.18 -9.68 10.49
CA HIS A 61 -4.04 -8.98 9.93
C HIS A 61 -3.71 -7.65 10.62
N ARG A 62 -4.53 -7.20 11.59
CA ARG A 62 -4.40 -5.89 12.24
C ARG A 62 -3.44 -5.89 13.43
N SER A 63 -3.12 -7.04 14.01
CA SER A 63 -2.35 -7.14 15.26
C SER A 63 -0.98 -6.45 15.26
N ARG A 64 -0.39 -6.22 14.09
CA ARG A 64 0.92 -5.57 13.90
C ARG A 64 0.83 -4.16 13.33
N ILE A 65 -0.39 -3.62 13.21
CA ILE A 65 -0.66 -2.27 12.75
C ILE A 65 -1.23 -1.51 13.95
N PRO A 66 -0.56 -0.48 14.47
CA PRO A 66 -1.08 0.32 15.57
C PRO A 66 -2.46 0.90 15.23
N GLU A 67 -3.40 0.87 16.16
CA GLU A 67 -4.74 1.48 15.95
C GLU A 67 -4.66 3.00 15.79
N CYS A 68 -3.63 3.63 16.37
CA CYS A 68 -3.36 5.06 16.23
C CYS A 68 -2.60 5.43 14.96
N ASP A 69 -2.31 4.47 14.07
CA ASP A 69 -1.63 4.75 12.81
C ASP A 69 -2.50 5.65 11.92
N GLY A 70 -1.97 6.81 11.52
CA GLY A 70 -2.71 7.79 10.72
C GLY A 70 -3.09 7.32 9.31
N ARG A 71 -2.63 6.14 8.88
CA ARG A 71 -3.05 5.50 7.62
C ARG A 71 -4.39 4.77 7.74
N TRP A 72 -4.95 4.61 8.93
CA TRP A 72 -6.36 4.20 9.06
C TRP A 72 -7.28 5.33 8.59
N VAL A 73 -7.98 5.12 7.48
CA VAL A 73 -8.89 6.13 6.89
C VAL A 73 -10.33 5.95 7.32
N GLU A 74 -10.74 4.70 7.59
CA GLU A 74 -12.03 4.31 8.13
C GLU A 74 -11.83 3.06 9.02
N PRO A 75 -12.80 2.66 9.86
CA PRO A 75 -12.69 1.44 10.64
C PRO A 75 -12.40 0.21 9.78
N GLY A 76 -11.20 -0.37 9.97
CA GLY A 76 -10.75 -1.53 9.21
C GLY A 76 -10.27 -1.25 7.78
N VAL A 77 -10.26 0.01 7.32
CA VAL A 77 -9.76 0.41 6.02
C VAL A 77 -8.45 1.16 6.18
N PHE A 78 -7.40 0.62 5.56
CA PHE A 78 -6.04 1.12 5.68
C PHE A 78 -5.53 1.63 4.34
N ARG A 79 -5.00 2.85 4.34
CA ARG A 79 -4.35 3.45 3.18
C ARG A 79 -2.93 2.90 3.05
N THR A 80 -2.67 2.24 1.93
CA THR A 80 -1.39 1.59 1.68
C THR A 80 -1.07 1.47 0.20
N LYS A 81 -0.07 0.67 -0.16
CA LYS A 81 0.40 0.51 -1.54
C LYS A 81 0.02 -0.83 -2.12
N ALA A 82 -0.38 -0.83 -3.38
CA ALA A 82 -0.44 -2.02 -4.22
C ALA A 82 0.62 -1.88 -5.33
N TYR A 83 1.50 -2.87 -5.45
CA TYR A 83 2.50 -2.86 -6.52
C TYR A 83 1.93 -3.45 -7.80
N VAL A 84 2.22 -2.80 -8.93
CA VAL A 84 1.68 -3.19 -10.23
C VAL A 84 2.19 -4.57 -10.66
N HIS A 85 3.46 -4.86 -10.40
CA HIS A 85 4.05 -6.16 -10.76
C HIS A 85 3.39 -7.35 -10.03
N ARG A 86 2.94 -7.16 -8.78
CA ARG A 86 2.19 -8.17 -8.02
C ARG A 86 0.77 -8.35 -8.51
N ASN A 87 0.19 -7.31 -9.09
CA ASN A 87 -1.22 -7.24 -9.47
C ASN A 87 -1.42 -7.19 -11.00
N ARG A 88 -0.46 -7.70 -11.78
CA ARG A 88 -0.47 -7.66 -13.25
C ARG A 88 -1.70 -8.31 -13.92
N HIS A 89 -2.41 -9.18 -13.19
CA HIS A 89 -3.62 -9.86 -13.66
C HIS A 89 -4.91 -9.17 -13.22
N SER A 90 -4.83 -8.09 -12.43
CA SER A 90 -6.02 -7.34 -12.01
C SER A 90 -6.52 -6.47 -13.16
N ARG A 91 -7.74 -6.78 -13.64
CA ARG A 91 -8.40 -6.02 -14.72
C ARG A 91 -8.66 -4.58 -14.30
N VAL A 92 -9.15 -4.38 -13.07
CA VAL A 92 -9.44 -3.05 -12.51
C VAL A 92 -8.17 -2.20 -12.45
N LEU A 93 -7.06 -2.77 -11.98
CA LEU A 93 -5.79 -2.04 -11.91
C LEU A 93 -5.24 -1.74 -13.31
N GLY A 94 -5.34 -2.69 -14.24
CA GLY A 94 -4.95 -2.49 -15.64
C GLY A 94 -5.71 -1.32 -16.27
N ALA A 95 -7.04 -1.34 -16.17
CA ALA A 95 -7.91 -0.28 -16.69
C ALA A 95 -7.61 1.09 -16.05
N PHE A 96 -7.37 1.13 -14.73
CA PHE A 96 -6.96 2.35 -14.04
C PHE A 96 -5.62 2.90 -14.56
N ILE A 97 -4.62 2.05 -14.78
CA ILE A 97 -3.31 2.46 -15.30
C ILE A 97 -3.42 2.96 -16.74
N GLU A 98 -4.22 2.29 -17.57
CA GLU A 98 -4.45 2.68 -18.96
C GLU A 98 -5.23 3.99 -19.09
N SER A 99 -6.20 4.24 -18.21
CA SER A 99 -7.06 5.44 -18.26
C SER A 99 -6.29 6.76 -18.17
N GLY A 100 -5.15 6.78 -17.48
CA GLY A 100 -4.45 8.03 -17.17
C GLY A 100 -4.97 8.76 -15.93
N ASP A 101 -6.08 8.31 -15.34
CA ASP A 101 -6.76 9.00 -14.25
C ASP A 101 -5.93 9.03 -12.97
N SER A 102 -6.13 10.07 -12.17
CA SER A 102 -5.39 10.26 -10.92
C SER A 102 -5.90 9.38 -9.78
N ALA A 103 -7.21 9.11 -9.73
CA ALA A 103 -7.81 8.24 -8.73
C ALA A 103 -9.17 7.69 -9.16
N TRP A 104 -9.50 6.46 -8.75
CA TRP A 104 -10.80 5.80 -8.92
C TRP A 104 -11.35 5.32 -7.57
N ASP A 105 -12.65 5.53 -7.35
CA ASP A 105 -13.42 4.70 -6.41
C ASP A 105 -13.79 3.41 -7.14
N VAL A 106 -13.44 2.27 -6.54
CA VAL A 106 -13.62 0.94 -7.13
C VAL A 106 -14.57 0.05 -6.33
N ARG A 107 -15.32 0.64 -5.38
CA ARG A 107 -16.38 -0.07 -4.65
C ARG A 107 -17.39 -0.65 -5.65
N GLY A 108 -17.51 -1.98 -5.69
CA GLY A 108 -18.44 -2.68 -6.57
C GLY A 108 -17.93 -2.98 -7.99
N MET A 109 -16.65 -2.72 -8.30
CA MET A 109 -16.05 -3.00 -9.62
C MET A 109 -15.34 -4.36 -9.71
N SER A 110 -15.78 -5.36 -8.94
CA SER A 110 -15.12 -6.68 -8.83
C SER A 110 -15.16 -7.51 -10.12
#